data_AF-A0A932DAU1-F1
#
_entry.id   AF-A0A932DAU1-F1
#
_cell.length_a   1.000
_cell.length_b   1.000
_cell.length_c   1.000
_cell.angle_alpha   90.00
_cell.angle_beta   90.00
_cell.angle_gamma   90.00
#
_symmetry.space_group_name_H-M   'P 1'
#
loop_
_entity.id
_entity.type
_entity.pdbx_description
1 polymer ?
#
loop_
_entity_poly.entity_id
_entity_poly.type
_entity_poly.pdbx_seq_one_letter_code
_entity_poly.pdbx_strand_id
1 'polypeptide(L)'
;MRLTGLDHLESVTVGDYLIDQYEVSNRQFQDFVARGGYSTSNYWKQPFSKEGKALSWKEAMTLFRDRTGQPGPSTWANGKYPEGQGNFPVTGVSWYEAAAYAEFAGKSLPTIFHWNRAASLRFASSINPVSNFGGQGPAPAGAHTGLSSGGAYDMAGNAKEWCWNESSSGKRYILGGSWLDPNYMFYVPDAQPPFERSETFGFRCVKSLGSTPISAAATDAVPAAFRDYASEKPVADEIFQIYRSSFAYDKTDLNAAVESVDATSIDWRTEKVRFNAAYGNERVIAYLFLPKKSAPPYQTIVFFPGSQAIVQRSSEAGFLVVHNIDFIVQSGRAVLYPVYKGTYERGDGLTSNRPAPTAFYRDHVIAWSKDLGRAIDYLQTRKDIHAEKLGYFGVSWGGGVGAILMAVEPRLKVNVLLIGGFWMERTLPEVDQINFAPRVTIPTLMLSGRYDPVFPVESSQAHMFRLLGTPDKDKRHVVSETGHGIPRSELTKETLAWLDRYLGPVK
;
A
#
# COMPACT_ATOMS: atom_id res chain seq x y z
N MET A 1 2.92 8.14 -4.19
CA MET A 1 4.00 7.12 -4.23
C MET A 1 3.39 5.74 -3.97
N ARG A 2 4.03 4.61 -4.32
CA ARG A 2 3.49 3.23 -4.11
C ARG A 2 4.46 2.31 -3.36
N LEU A 3 5.52 2.85 -2.79
CA LEU A 3 6.38 2.16 -1.85
C LEU A 3 5.65 2.03 -0.51
N THR A 4 5.71 0.84 0.08
CA THR A 4 5.08 0.54 1.38
C THR A 4 5.51 1.53 2.46
N GLY A 5 4.56 2.11 3.20
CA GLY A 5 4.85 3.01 4.32
C GLY A 5 5.38 4.39 3.91
N LEU A 6 5.47 4.66 2.61
CA LEU A 6 5.84 5.95 2.01
C LEU A 6 4.76 6.50 1.08
N ASP A 7 3.76 5.71 0.81
CA ASP A 7 2.67 5.99 -0.09
C ASP A 7 1.68 7.06 0.45
N HIS A 8 1.86 7.52 1.70
CA HIS A 8 1.18 8.69 2.28
C HIS A 8 1.82 10.02 1.92
N LEU A 9 3.05 10.03 1.43
CA LEU A 9 3.75 11.27 1.12
C LEU A 9 3.02 12.04 0.02
N GLU A 10 3.02 13.36 0.18
CA GLU A 10 2.50 14.27 -0.84
C GLU A 10 3.15 14.02 -2.19
N SER A 11 2.40 14.29 -3.26
CA SER A 11 2.93 14.17 -4.61
C SER A 11 4.04 15.19 -4.83
N VAL A 12 5.27 14.71 -5.03
CA VAL A 12 6.38 15.55 -5.47
C VAL A 12 6.43 15.56 -6.99
N THR A 13 6.47 16.77 -7.56
CA THR A 13 6.72 16.93 -8.99
C THR A 13 8.19 16.67 -9.27
N VAL A 14 8.45 15.59 -10.00
CA VAL A 14 9.74 15.34 -10.67
C VAL A 14 9.61 15.92 -12.08
N GLY A 15 10.54 16.79 -12.48
CA GLY A 15 10.56 17.35 -13.84
C GLY A 15 10.80 16.28 -14.90
N ASP A 16 10.87 16.64 -16.17
CA ASP A 16 11.14 15.67 -17.24
C ASP A 16 12.54 15.05 -17.08
N TYR A 17 12.64 13.73 -17.23
CA TYR A 17 13.89 12.99 -17.04
C TYR A 17 13.95 11.73 -17.90
N LEU A 18 15.18 11.28 -18.15
CA LEU A 18 15.50 9.93 -18.62
C LEU A 18 16.00 9.11 -17.43
N ILE A 19 15.66 7.82 -17.41
CA ILE A 19 16.23 6.85 -16.47
C ILE A 19 16.90 5.73 -17.27
N ASP A 20 18.00 5.21 -16.75
CA ASP A 20 18.71 4.11 -17.41
C ASP A 20 17.83 2.86 -17.50
N GLN A 21 17.85 2.24 -18.69
CA GLN A 21 17.05 1.07 -19.01
C GLN A 21 17.39 -0.13 -18.11
N TYR A 22 18.67 -0.30 -17.79
CA TYR A 22 19.21 -1.34 -16.91
C TYR A 22 20.06 -0.67 -15.81
N GLU A 23 20.41 -1.44 -14.78
CA GLU A 23 21.44 -1.05 -13.81
C GLU A 23 22.78 -0.76 -14.50
N VAL A 24 23.63 0.03 -13.83
CA VAL A 24 24.99 0.27 -14.30
C VAL A 24 25.73 -1.07 -14.34
N SER A 25 26.29 -1.40 -15.50
CA SER A 25 27.02 -2.64 -15.71
C SER A 25 28.44 -2.60 -15.15
N ASN A 26 29.00 -3.76 -14.85
CA ASN A 26 30.42 -3.91 -14.49
C ASN A 26 31.36 -3.25 -15.52
N ARG A 27 31.08 -3.39 -16.82
CA ARG A 27 31.89 -2.77 -17.87
C ARG A 27 31.86 -1.25 -17.81
N GLN A 28 30.69 -0.66 -17.58
CA GLN A 28 30.54 0.79 -17.44
C GLN A 28 31.27 1.29 -16.19
N PHE A 29 31.13 0.59 -15.06
CA PHE A 29 31.85 0.96 -13.84
C PHE A 29 33.37 0.79 -13.98
N GLN A 30 33.83 -0.20 -14.75
CA GLN A 30 35.26 -0.38 -15.03
C GLN A 30 35.85 0.80 -15.80
N ASP A 31 35.10 1.41 -16.73
CA ASP A 31 35.53 2.64 -17.43
C ASP A 31 35.71 3.80 -16.44
N PHE A 32 34.78 3.94 -15.48
CA PHE A 32 34.92 4.92 -14.40
C PHE A 32 36.20 4.69 -13.57
N VAL A 33 36.49 3.45 -13.18
CA VAL A 33 37.73 3.13 -12.44
C VAL A 33 38.97 3.43 -13.29
N ALA A 34 38.98 2.99 -14.55
CA ALA A 34 40.10 3.16 -15.48
C ALA A 34 40.41 4.64 -15.77
N ARG A 35 39.38 5.50 -15.75
CA ARG A 35 39.50 6.95 -15.98
C ARG A 35 39.71 7.74 -14.69
N GLY A 36 40.17 7.08 -13.63
CA GLY A 36 40.59 7.72 -12.39
C GLY A 36 39.45 8.06 -11.44
N GLY A 37 38.36 7.30 -11.46
CA GLY A 37 37.19 7.51 -10.61
C GLY A 37 37.52 7.63 -9.12
N TYR A 38 38.45 6.81 -8.61
CA TYR A 38 38.91 6.82 -7.22
C TYR A 38 40.11 7.75 -6.95
N SER A 39 40.74 8.30 -8.00
CA SER A 39 41.87 9.23 -7.87
C SER A 39 41.49 10.69 -8.15
N THR A 40 40.27 10.93 -8.63
CA THR A 40 39.77 12.27 -9.00
C THR A 40 38.70 12.72 -8.01
N SER A 41 39.06 13.60 -7.08
CA SER A 41 38.15 14.10 -6.04
C SER A 41 36.93 14.86 -6.59
N ASN A 42 37.00 15.38 -7.81
CA ASN A 42 35.92 16.18 -8.42
C ASN A 42 34.60 15.41 -8.59
N TYR A 43 34.64 14.08 -8.68
CA TYR A 43 33.42 13.25 -8.76
C TYR A 43 32.76 13.02 -7.39
N TRP A 44 33.48 13.24 -6.29
CA TRP A 44 33.03 12.94 -4.93
C TRP A 44 32.47 14.19 -4.26
N LYS A 45 31.24 14.57 -4.64
CA LYS A 45 30.61 15.83 -4.18
C LYS A 45 30.00 15.78 -2.78
N GLN A 46 29.74 14.58 -2.27
CA GLN A 46 28.97 14.39 -1.03
C GLN A 46 29.89 14.28 0.19
N PRO A 47 29.51 14.87 1.34
CA PRO A 47 30.28 14.74 2.56
C PRO A 47 30.23 13.31 3.10
N PHE A 48 31.37 12.79 3.51
CA PHE A 48 31.50 11.45 4.09
C PHE A 48 31.23 11.49 5.59
N SER A 49 30.28 10.68 6.07
CA SER A 49 30.02 10.50 7.49
C SER A 49 29.86 9.02 7.82
N LYS A 50 30.65 8.52 8.76
CA LYS A 50 30.57 7.14 9.26
C LYS A 50 30.40 7.18 10.77
N GLU A 51 29.31 6.60 11.26
CA GLU A 51 28.99 6.58 12.71
C GLU A 51 29.00 7.98 13.36
N GLY A 52 28.50 8.98 12.63
CA GLY A 52 28.44 10.37 13.10
C GLY A 52 29.77 11.14 13.02
N LYS A 53 30.85 10.52 12.53
CA LYS A 53 32.15 11.18 12.33
C LYS A 53 32.36 11.54 10.86
N ALA A 54 32.70 12.80 10.62
CA ALA A 54 33.10 13.26 9.30
C ALA A 54 34.44 12.65 8.88
N LEU A 55 34.55 12.24 7.62
CA LEU A 55 35.79 11.73 7.03
C LEU A 55 36.25 12.66 5.88
N SER A 56 37.56 12.84 5.75
CA SER A 56 38.15 13.44 4.56
C SER A 56 38.01 12.51 3.35
N TRP A 57 38.12 13.07 2.14
CA TRP A 57 38.11 12.28 0.91
C TRP A 57 39.21 11.20 0.92
N LYS A 58 40.42 11.55 1.38
CA LYS A 58 41.54 10.59 1.46
C LYS A 58 41.20 9.42 2.39
N GLU A 59 40.63 9.70 3.56
CA GLU A 59 40.21 8.65 4.50
C GLU A 59 39.10 7.78 3.89
N ALA A 60 38.08 8.38 3.27
CA ALA A 60 37.00 7.64 2.63
C ALA A 60 37.52 6.72 1.51
N MET A 61 38.46 7.18 0.67
CA MET A 61 39.03 6.37 -0.41
C MET A 61 39.77 5.14 0.11
N THR A 62 40.31 5.16 1.33
CA THR A 62 40.94 3.96 1.92
C THR A 62 39.94 2.85 2.23
N LEU A 63 38.65 3.18 2.35
CA LEU A 63 37.57 2.24 2.66
C LEU A 63 37.01 1.58 1.40
N PHE A 64 37.11 2.23 0.23
CA PHE A 64 36.56 1.73 -1.03
C PHE A 64 37.55 0.84 -1.78
N ARG A 65 37.77 -0.34 -1.21
CA ARG A 65 38.67 -1.36 -1.75
C ARG A 65 37.93 -2.64 -2.13
N ASP A 66 38.44 -3.30 -3.16
CA ASP A 66 38.07 -4.63 -3.61
C ASP A 66 38.68 -5.73 -2.71
N ARG A 67 38.45 -7.00 -3.05
CA ARG A 67 38.91 -8.16 -2.24
C ARG A 67 40.44 -8.28 -2.13
N THR A 68 41.17 -7.60 -3.00
CA THR A 68 42.63 -7.61 -3.08
C THR A 68 43.28 -6.31 -2.59
N GLY A 69 42.46 -5.37 -2.09
CA GLY A 69 42.92 -4.09 -1.58
C GLY A 69 43.07 -2.99 -2.64
N GLN A 70 42.71 -3.25 -3.91
CA GLN A 70 42.74 -2.24 -4.96
C GLN A 70 41.48 -1.37 -4.91
N PRO A 71 41.52 -0.10 -5.38
CA PRO A 71 40.31 0.72 -5.47
C PRO A 71 39.26 0.08 -6.39
N GLY A 72 38.03 -0.10 -5.89
CA GLY A 72 36.95 -0.71 -6.65
C GLY A 72 35.84 -1.34 -5.78
N PRO A 73 34.79 -1.87 -6.43
CA PRO A 73 33.68 -2.56 -5.76
C PRO A 73 34.14 -3.74 -4.88
N SER A 74 33.42 -3.99 -3.78
CA SER A 74 33.75 -5.06 -2.82
C SER A 74 33.66 -6.48 -3.39
N THR A 75 32.98 -6.66 -4.50
CA THR A 75 32.81 -7.95 -5.21
C THR A 75 33.94 -8.23 -6.21
N TRP A 76 34.78 -7.24 -6.51
CA TRP A 76 35.84 -7.34 -7.50
C TRP A 76 37.15 -7.85 -6.89
N ALA A 77 38.11 -8.15 -7.77
CA ALA A 77 39.47 -8.52 -7.38
C ALA A 77 40.48 -7.98 -8.41
N ASN A 78 41.66 -7.60 -7.95
CA ASN A 78 42.76 -7.05 -8.75
C ASN A 78 42.32 -5.85 -9.62
N GLY A 79 41.40 -5.02 -9.12
CA GLY A 79 40.86 -3.86 -9.81
C GLY A 79 39.95 -4.19 -11.00
N LYS A 80 39.44 -5.43 -11.09
CA LYS A 80 38.61 -5.90 -12.21
C LYS A 80 37.37 -6.66 -11.76
N TYR A 81 36.29 -6.53 -12.53
CA TYR A 81 35.11 -7.38 -12.40
C TYR A 81 35.42 -8.84 -12.79
N PRO A 82 34.64 -9.82 -12.30
CA PRO A 82 34.82 -11.24 -12.67
C PRO A 82 34.70 -11.48 -14.17
N GLU A 83 35.56 -12.35 -14.71
CA GLU A 83 35.57 -12.65 -16.15
C GLU A 83 34.19 -13.09 -16.67
N GLY A 84 33.81 -12.61 -17.87
CA GLY A 84 32.50 -12.87 -18.45
C GLY A 84 31.34 -12.02 -17.90
N GLN A 85 31.53 -11.28 -16.80
CA GLN A 85 30.44 -10.54 -16.14
C GLN A 85 30.30 -9.07 -16.58
N GLY A 86 30.83 -8.69 -17.74
CA GLY A 86 30.85 -7.30 -18.19
C GLY A 86 29.45 -6.66 -18.36
N ASN A 87 28.43 -7.46 -18.68
CA ASN A 87 27.05 -7.01 -18.87
C ASN A 87 26.15 -7.27 -17.63
N PHE A 88 26.73 -7.75 -16.53
CA PHE A 88 26.03 -7.91 -15.26
C PHE A 88 25.99 -6.56 -14.53
N PRO A 89 24.98 -6.32 -13.67
CA PRO A 89 24.99 -5.13 -12.82
C PRO A 89 26.27 -5.09 -11.99
N VAL A 90 26.85 -3.90 -11.85
CA VAL A 90 27.88 -3.69 -10.84
C VAL A 90 27.21 -3.79 -9.46
N THR A 91 27.77 -4.63 -8.59
CA THR A 91 27.32 -4.76 -7.20
C THR A 91 28.49 -4.68 -6.24
N GLY A 92 28.21 -4.53 -4.95
CA GLY A 92 29.27 -4.28 -3.96
C GLY A 92 29.75 -2.83 -3.95
N VAL A 93 28.88 -1.90 -4.34
CA VAL A 93 29.17 -0.46 -4.37
C VAL A 93 28.37 0.25 -3.29
N SER A 94 29.00 1.24 -2.68
CA SER A 94 28.38 2.11 -1.68
C SER A 94 27.53 3.18 -2.34
N TRP A 95 26.67 3.84 -1.56
CA TRP A 95 25.93 5.00 -2.04
C TRP A 95 26.86 6.11 -2.54
N TYR A 96 28.00 6.31 -1.86
CA TYR A 96 29.01 7.29 -2.25
C TYR A 96 29.68 6.94 -3.59
N GLU A 97 30.03 5.68 -3.81
CA GLU A 97 30.58 5.21 -5.09
C GLU A 97 29.57 5.36 -6.24
N ALA A 98 28.30 5.01 -5.98
CA ALA A 98 27.22 5.18 -6.93
C ALA A 98 26.98 6.66 -7.30
N ALA A 99 26.99 7.56 -6.30
CA ALA A 99 26.88 8.99 -6.52
C ALA A 99 28.08 9.55 -7.30
N ALA A 100 29.31 9.12 -7.00
CA ALA A 100 30.50 9.54 -7.72
C ALA A 100 30.51 9.07 -9.19
N TYR A 101 30.05 7.84 -9.45
CA TYR A 101 29.85 7.38 -10.82
C TYR A 101 28.80 8.23 -11.55
N ALA A 102 27.69 8.56 -10.89
CA ALA A 102 26.63 9.37 -11.51
C ALA A 102 27.17 10.74 -11.93
N GLU A 103 27.98 11.39 -11.09
CA GLU A 103 28.69 12.63 -11.42
C GLU A 103 29.64 12.46 -12.62
N PHE A 104 30.44 11.39 -12.65
CA PHE A 104 31.30 11.05 -13.78
C PHE A 104 30.52 10.88 -15.09
N ALA A 105 29.34 10.26 -15.02
CA ALA A 105 28.48 10.03 -16.16
C ALA A 105 27.67 11.27 -16.59
N GLY A 106 27.76 12.39 -15.86
CA GLY A 106 26.93 13.58 -16.09
C GLY A 106 25.44 13.32 -15.81
N LYS A 107 25.17 12.52 -14.78
CA LYS A 107 23.85 12.04 -14.35
C LYS A 107 23.68 12.23 -12.83
N SER A 108 22.59 11.73 -12.27
CA SER A 108 22.36 11.65 -10.83
C SER A 108 21.82 10.27 -10.44
N LEU A 109 21.87 9.92 -9.15
CA LEU A 109 21.08 8.80 -8.66
C LEU A 109 19.58 9.14 -8.73
N PRO A 110 18.70 8.16 -9.01
CA PRO A 110 17.27 8.38 -8.93
C PRO A 110 16.91 8.79 -7.50
N THR A 111 16.01 9.77 -7.37
CA THR A 111 15.28 9.92 -6.10
C THR A 111 14.25 8.79 -6.00
N ILE A 112 13.72 8.52 -4.81
CA ILE A 112 12.65 7.52 -4.64
C ILE A 112 11.42 7.84 -5.50
N PHE A 113 11.20 9.12 -5.83
CA PHE A 113 10.10 9.57 -6.67
C PHE A 113 10.33 9.22 -8.14
N HIS A 114 11.55 9.43 -8.65
CA HIS A 114 11.95 8.96 -9.98
C HIS A 114 11.87 7.43 -10.05
N TRP A 115 12.45 6.75 -9.07
CA TRP A 115 12.48 5.29 -9.00
C TRP A 115 11.08 4.69 -8.96
N ASN A 116 10.21 5.15 -8.06
CA ASN A 116 8.85 4.65 -7.91
C ASN A 116 8.02 4.87 -9.19
N ARG A 117 8.21 6.00 -9.87
CA ARG A 117 7.52 6.27 -11.15
C ARG A 117 8.01 5.30 -12.23
N ALA A 118 9.31 5.08 -12.33
CA ALA A 118 9.89 4.15 -13.30
C ALA A 118 9.51 2.69 -13.00
N ALA A 119 9.65 2.23 -11.75
CA ALA A 119 9.42 0.85 -11.32
C ALA A 119 7.99 0.34 -11.57
N SER A 120 7.02 1.26 -11.66
CA SER A 120 5.64 0.92 -12.04
C SER A 120 5.00 -0.12 -11.11
N LEU A 121 5.19 0.01 -9.79
CA LEU A 121 4.78 -0.95 -8.75
C LEU A 121 3.32 -1.41 -8.81
N ARG A 122 2.42 -0.67 -9.49
CA ARG A 122 1.04 -1.12 -9.78
C ARG A 122 1.00 -2.44 -10.57
N PHE A 123 2.03 -2.73 -11.35
CA PHE A 123 2.15 -3.94 -12.18
C PHE A 123 3.09 -4.98 -11.56
N ALA A 124 3.40 -4.88 -10.26
CA ALA A 124 4.29 -5.81 -9.57
C ALA A 124 3.89 -7.29 -9.75
N SER A 125 2.59 -7.61 -9.80
CA SER A 125 2.10 -8.97 -10.04
C SER A 125 2.45 -9.53 -11.43
N SER A 126 2.76 -8.66 -12.40
CA SER A 126 3.22 -9.06 -13.74
C SER A 126 4.74 -8.98 -13.86
N ILE A 127 5.41 -8.12 -13.08
CA ILE A 127 6.85 -7.91 -13.11
C ILE A 127 7.57 -8.99 -12.26
N ASN A 128 7.17 -9.16 -10.99
CA ASN A 128 7.84 -10.05 -10.04
C ASN A 128 8.03 -11.50 -10.53
N PRO A 129 7.03 -12.16 -11.15
CA PRO A 129 7.18 -13.56 -11.58
C PRO A 129 8.21 -13.79 -12.69
N VAL A 130 8.57 -12.74 -13.43
CA VAL A 130 9.52 -12.81 -14.56
C VAL A 130 10.83 -12.07 -14.26
N SER A 131 11.05 -11.74 -12.99
CA SER A 131 12.20 -11.01 -12.45
C SER A 131 13.16 -11.93 -11.70
N ASN A 132 14.38 -11.45 -11.43
CA ASN A 132 15.43 -12.26 -10.80
C ASN A 132 15.30 -12.27 -9.26
N PHE A 133 14.28 -12.88 -8.68
CA PHE A 133 14.19 -13.08 -7.22
C PHE A 133 14.51 -14.52 -6.83
N GLY A 134 15.18 -14.74 -5.69
CA GLY A 134 15.55 -16.08 -5.21
C GLY A 134 16.50 -16.84 -6.14
N GLY A 135 17.31 -16.11 -6.92
CA GLY A 135 18.29 -16.65 -7.86
C GLY A 135 19.56 -17.17 -7.20
N GLN A 136 20.52 -17.65 -8.01
CA GLN A 136 21.85 -18.10 -7.55
C GLN A 136 22.92 -17.00 -7.68
N GLY A 137 22.55 -15.83 -8.19
CA GLY A 137 23.43 -14.70 -8.43
C GLY A 137 22.74 -13.59 -9.24
N PRO A 138 23.42 -12.46 -9.45
CA PRO A 138 22.94 -11.46 -10.40
C PRO A 138 22.90 -12.06 -11.82
N ALA A 139 22.01 -11.53 -12.66
CA ALA A 139 21.85 -11.92 -14.05
C ALA A 139 22.33 -10.79 -14.99
N PRO A 140 22.81 -11.11 -16.20
CA PRO A 140 23.18 -10.08 -17.17
C PRO A 140 21.94 -9.31 -17.64
N ALA A 141 22.14 -8.02 -17.97
CA ALA A 141 21.09 -7.16 -18.48
C ALA A 141 20.32 -7.83 -19.63
N GLY A 142 18.99 -7.87 -19.52
CA GLY A 142 18.11 -8.45 -20.53
C GLY A 142 17.87 -9.96 -20.42
N ALA A 143 18.40 -10.63 -19.39
CA ALA A 143 18.07 -12.03 -19.10
C ALA A 143 16.62 -12.22 -18.61
N HIS A 144 16.04 -11.19 -18.00
CA HIS A 144 14.69 -11.20 -17.44
C HIS A 144 13.77 -10.23 -18.20
N THR A 145 12.48 -10.56 -18.27
CA THR A 145 11.49 -9.80 -19.07
C THR A 145 10.60 -8.89 -18.22
N GLY A 146 10.97 -8.66 -16.95
CA GLY A 146 10.28 -7.75 -16.04
C GLY A 146 10.39 -6.30 -16.52
N LEU A 147 9.47 -5.89 -17.38
CA LEU A 147 9.44 -4.57 -17.99
C LEU A 147 8.52 -3.62 -17.23
N SER A 148 9.04 -2.46 -16.85
CA SER A 148 8.26 -1.37 -16.30
C SER A 148 7.53 -0.57 -17.38
N SER A 149 6.47 0.16 -16.99
CA SER A 149 5.71 1.02 -17.92
C SER A 149 6.54 2.17 -18.51
N GLY A 150 7.69 2.49 -17.89
CA GLY A 150 8.65 3.48 -18.38
C GLY A 150 9.75 2.90 -19.27
N GLY A 151 9.70 1.61 -19.62
CA GLY A 151 10.72 0.96 -20.46
C GLY A 151 11.96 0.48 -19.70
N ALA A 152 11.95 0.52 -18.36
CA ALA A 152 13.07 0.04 -17.54
C ALA A 152 12.92 -1.45 -17.22
N TYR A 153 14.03 -2.16 -17.24
CA TYR A 153 14.14 -3.59 -16.91
C TYR A 153 14.86 -3.76 -15.58
N ASP A 154 14.76 -4.97 -15.02
CA ASP A 154 15.55 -5.46 -13.88
C ASP A 154 15.40 -4.66 -12.58
N MET A 155 14.44 -3.73 -12.51
CA MET A 155 14.11 -2.95 -11.31
C MET A 155 13.58 -3.80 -10.15
N ALA A 156 13.21 -5.06 -10.40
CA ALA A 156 12.76 -6.01 -9.39
C ALA A 156 13.73 -7.20 -9.35
N GLY A 157 14.41 -7.37 -8.22
CA GLY A 157 15.16 -8.56 -7.88
C GLY A 157 16.57 -8.68 -8.45
N ASN A 158 17.03 -8.01 -9.50
CA ASN A 158 18.40 -8.30 -9.95
C ASN A 158 19.48 -7.71 -9.02
N ALA A 159 19.51 -6.40 -8.82
CA ALA A 159 20.29 -5.75 -7.77
C ALA A 159 19.42 -4.72 -7.04
N LYS A 160 19.66 -4.53 -5.74
CA LYS A 160 19.06 -3.38 -5.04
C LYS A 160 19.71 -2.10 -5.56
N GLU A 161 18.92 -1.05 -5.70
CA GLU A 161 19.36 0.18 -6.36
C GLU A 161 19.42 1.36 -5.41
N TRP A 162 20.62 1.91 -5.22
CA TRP A 162 20.80 3.12 -4.44
C TRP A 162 19.98 4.29 -5.00
N CYS A 163 19.20 4.91 -4.12
CA CYS A 163 18.45 6.13 -4.40
C CYS A 163 19.07 7.32 -3.66
N TRP A 164 18.78 8.52 -4.15
CA TRP A 164 19.32 9.76 -3.58
C TRP A 164 18.86 10.00 -2.13
N ASN A 165 17.58 9.80 -1.83
CA ASN A 165 16.97 10.28 -0.59
C ASN A 165 17.55 9.58 0.66
N GLU A 166 17.74 10.37 1.72
CA GLU A 166 17.98 9.85 3.05
C GLU A 166 16.69 9.29 3.64
N SER A 167 16.78 8.18 4.36
CA SER A 167 15.73 7.72 5.27
C SER A 167 16.01 8.23 6.68
N SER A 168 15.28 7.74 7.69
CA SER A 168 15.64 8.01 9.09
C SER A 168 17.06 7.50 9.42
N SER A 169 17.74 8.20 10.34
CA SER A 169 19.02 7.81 10.96
C SER A 169 20.25 7.79 10.02
N GLY A 170 20.32 8.70 9.04
CA GLY A 170 21.51 8.86 8.19
C GLY A 170 21.72 7.74 7.15
N LYS A 171 20.73 6.85 7.00
CA LYS A 171 20.73 5.78 5.98
C LYS A 171 20.18 6.32 4.66
N ARG A 172 20.51 5.65 3.55
CA ARG A 172 20.01 6.00 2.20
C ARG A 172 19.08 4.91 1.70
N TYR A 173 18.05 5.30 0.95
CA TYR A 173 17.16 4.32 0.33
C TYR A 173 17.90 3.46 -0.68
N ILE A 174 17.57 2.18 -0.67
CA ILE A 174 18.02 1.19 -1.65
C ILE A 174 16.82 0.32 -2.01
N LEU A 175 16.38 0.35 -3.28
CA LEU A 175 15.06 -0.14 -3.67
C LEU A 175 15.14 -1.32 -4.64
N GLY A 176 14.00 -1.99 -4.88
CA GLY A 176 13.87 -3.01 -5.93
C GLY A 176 14.06 -4.46 -5.48
N GLY A 177 14.75 -4.67 -4.35
CA GLY A 177 15.17 -6.01 -3.92
C GLY A 177 16.26 -6.60 -4.83
N SER A 178 16.88 -7.69 -4.37
CA SER A 178 17.96 -8.38 -5.07
C SER A 178 17.67 -9.87 -5.25
N TRP A 179 18.63 -10.55 -5.89
CA TRP A 179 18.48 -11.93 -6.31
C TRP A 179 18.47 -12.87 -5.11
N LEU A 180 18.98 -12.41 -3.97
CA LEU A 180 18.90 -13.07 -2.67
C LEU A 180 17.61 -12.76 -1.91
N ASP A 181 16.90 -11.71 -2.28
CA ASP A 181 15.72 -11.28 -1.54
C ASP A 181 14.47 -12.05 -1.98
N PRO A 182 13.50 -12.19 -1.08
CA PRO A 182 12.15 -12.53 -1.48
C PRO A 182 11.55 -11.43 -2.35
N ASN A 183 10.71 -11.81 -3.31
CA ASN A 183 10.09 -10.92 -4.29
C ASN A 183 9.24 -9.77 -3.71
N TYR A 184 8.79 -9.86 -2.44
CA TYR A 184 8.12 -8.76 -1.77
C TYR A 184 9.02 -7.52 -1.60
N MET A 185 10.34 -7.70 -1.63
CA MET A 185 11.30 -6.61 -1.53
C MET A 185 11.27 -5.64 -2.72
N PHE A 186 10.51 -5.94 -3.79
CA PHE A 186 10.34 -5.00 -4.89
C PHE A 186 9.68 -3.67 -4.47
N TYR A 187 8.74 -3.73 -3.54
CA TYR A 187 7.92 -2.57 -3.16
C TYR A 187 8.07 -2.17 -1.69
N VAL A 188 8.74 -2.99 -0.88
CA VAL A 188 9.15 -2.63 0.48
C VAL A 188 10.37 -1.71 0.37
N PRO A 189 10.29 -0.45 0.84
CA PRO A 189 11.46 0.41 0.84
C PRO A 189 12.48 -0.11 1.85
N ASP A 190 13.71 -0.32 1.39
CA ASP A 190 14.85 -0.65 2.24
C ASP A 190 15.77 0.57 2.33
N ALA A 191 16.48 0.69 3.44
CA ALA A 191 17.45 1.75 3.65
C ALA A 191 18.65 1.24 4.44
N GLN A 192 19.83 1.60 3.96
CA GLN A 192 21.10 1.03 4.42
C GLN A 192 22.11 2.13 4.71
N PRO A 193 23.10 1.89 5.59
CA PRO A 193 24.20 2.82 5.79
C PRO A 193 24.87 3.16 4.45
N PRO A 194 25.20 4.43 4.16
CA PRO A 194 25.71 4.82 2.83
C PRO A 194 27.11 4.26 2.51
N PHE A 195 27.79 3.68 3.50
CA PHE A 195 29.06 2.97 3.35
C PHE A 195 28.90 1.45 3.16
N GLU A 196 27.70 0.91 3.27
CA GLU A 196 27.44 -0.52 3.08
C GLU A 196 27.68 -0.92 1.61
N ARG A 197 28.27 -2.10 1.39
CA ARG A 197 28.75 -2.57 0.08
C ARG A 197 28.46 -4.05 -0.10
N SER A 198 27.23 -4.46 0.24
CA SER A 198 26.77 -5.82 0.02
C SER A 198 26.85 -6.23 -1.45
N GLU A 199 27.05 -7.51 -1.72
CA GLU A 199 27.12 -8.08 -3.08
C GLU A 199 25.80 -7.97 -3.87
N THR A 200 24.75 -7.50 -3.22
CA THR A 200 23.42 -7.24 -3.79
C THR A 200 23.18 -5.77 -4.12
N PHE A 201 24.10 -4.87 -3.73
CA PHE A 201 23.89 -3.42 -3.82
C PHE A 201 24.53 -2.86 -5.08
N GLY A 202 23.69 -2.43 -6.00
CA GLY A 202 24.02 -1.74 -7.23
C GLY A 202 23.26 -0.42 -7.33
N PHE A 203 23.08 0.07 -8.55
CA PHE A 203 22.37 1.31 -8.83
C PHE A 203 22.10 1.49 -10.32
N ARG A 204 21.20 2.42 -10.62
CA ARG A 204 21.01 3.00 -11.95
C ARG A 204 21.06 4.52 -11.85
N CYS A 205 21.10 5.22 -12.98
CA CYS A 205 21.13 6.67 -12.99
C CYS A 205 19.93 7.30 -13.69
N VAL A 206 19.69 8.57 -13.39
CA VAL A 206 18.73 9.45 -14.06
C VAL A 206 19.45 10.65 -14.66
N LYS A 207 18.86 11.21 -15.72
CA LYS A 207 19.31 12.45 -16.36
C LYS A 207 18.13 13.38 -16.55
N SER A 208 18.16 14.56 -15.93
CA SER A 208 17.13 15.58 -16.16
C SER A 208 17.14 16.07 -17.61
N LEU A 209 15.96 16.33 -18.15
CA LEU A 209 15.76 16.96 -19.45
C LEU A 209 15.54 18.46 -19.25
N GLY A 210 16.36 19.27 -19.90
CA GLY A 210 16.36 20.74 -19.73
C GLY A 210 17.35 21.22 -18.66
N SER A 211 17.33 22.52 -18.39
CA SER A 211 18.24 23.19 -17.43
C SER A 211 17.72 23.20 -16.00
N THR A 212 16.55 22.60 -15.73
CA THR A 212 15.95 22.59 -14.40
C THR A 212 16.57 21.47 -13.56
N PRO A 213 17.26 21.79 -12.45
CA PRO A 213 17.77 20.77 -11.54
C PRO A 213 16.65 19.90 -10.98
N ILE A 214 16.99 18.71 -10.49
CA ILE A 214 16.04 17.94 -9.66
C ILE A 214 15.61 18.85 -8.49
N SER A 215 14.30 18.96 -8.27
CA SER A 215 13.75 19.85 -7.24
C SER A 215 14.24 19.45 -5.85
N ALA A 216 14.46 20.45 -4.98
CA ALA A 216 14.87 20.21 -3.58
C ALA A 216 13.92 19.23 -2.87
N ALA A 217 12.61 19.41 -3.05
CA ALA A 217 11.58 18.52 -2.52
C ALA A 217 11.73 17.05 -2.98
N ALA A 218 12.24 16.81 -4.19
CA ALA A 218 12.49 15.44 -4.66
C ALA A 218 13.73 14.82 -4.04
N THR A 219 14.68 15.64 -3.55
CA THR A 219 15.96 15.19 -2.96
C THR A 219 15.96 15.16 -1.43
N ASP A 220 14.97 15.75 -0.77
CA ASP A 220 14.87 15.83 0.68
C ASP A 220 14.82 14.45 1.36
N ALA A 221 15.14 14.43 2.65
CA ALA A 221 15.00 13.24 3.46
C ALA A 221 13.53 12.80 3.53
N VAL A 222 13.31 11.50 3.39
CA VAL A 222 12.00 10.89 3.37
C VAL A 222 11.94 9.83 4.46
N PRO A 223 11.45 10.12 5.67
CA PRO A 223 11.29 9.09 6.68
C PRO A 223 10.12 8.17 6.34
N ALA A 224 10.32 6.85 6.38
CA ALA A 224 9.24 5.88 6.23
C ALA A 224 8.43 5.76 7.53
N ALA A 225 7.11 5.78 7.42
CA ALA A 225 6.25 5.42 8.53
C ALA A 225 6.37 3.92 8.76
N PHE A 226 6.84 3.53 9.95
CA PHE A 226 6.92 2.14 10.37
C PHE A 226 6.35 2.04 11.79
N ARG A 227 5.59 0.98 12.03
CA ARG A 227 5.00 0.67 13.32
C ARG A 227 5.19 -0.81 13.63
N ASP A 228 5.88 -1.07 14.73
CA ASP A 228 6.09 -2.42 15.23
C ASP A 228 4.91 -2.85 16.11
N TYR A 229 3.93 -3.50 15.50
CA TYR A 229 2.76 -4.00 16.23
C TYR A 229 3.07 -5.15 17.19
N ALA A 230 4.23 -5.80 17.09
CA ALA A 230 4.60 -6.87 18.02
C ALA A 230 4.97 -6.33 19.41
N SER A 231 5.41 -5.07 19.50
CA SER A 231 5.76 -4.42 20.77
C SER A 231 4.64 -3.56 21.37
N GLU A 232 3.53 -3.38 20.65
CA GLU A 232 2.39 -2.60 21.12
C GLU A 232 1.32 -3.46 21.79
N LYS A 233 0.59 -2.87 22.75
CA LYS A 233 -0.52 -3.52 23.45
C LYS A 233 -1.80 -2.71 23.28
N PRO A 234 -2.94 -3.34 23.00
CA PRO A 234 -4.23 -2.66 23.06
C PRO A 234 -4.47 -2.08 24.45
N VAL A 235 -5.25 -1.01 24.50
CA VAL A 235 -5.75 -0.47 25.78
C VAL A 235 -6.61 -1.49 26.53
N ALA A 236 -6.69 -1.33 27.86
CA ALA A 236 -7.59 -2.10 28.72
C ALA A 236 -9.07 -1.87 28.37
N ASP A 237 -9.94 -2.80 28.79
CA ASP A 237 -11.35 -2.78 28.41
C ASP A 237 -12.11 -1.55 28.94
N GLU A 238 -11.75 -1.05 30.13
CA GLU A 238 -12.34 0.16 30.71
C GLU A 238 -12.08 1.38 29.83
N ILE A 239 -10.86 1.50 29.31
CA ILE A 239 -10.48 2.59 28.39
C ILE A 239 -11.15 2.39 27.03
N PHE A 240 -11.24 1.16 26.55
CA PHE A 240 -11.95 0.86 25.31
C PHE A 240 -13.44 1.26 25.39
N GLN A 241 -14.12 1.03 26.51
CA GLN A 241 -15.52 1.47 26.66
C GLN A 241 -15.67 2.99 26.55
N ILE A 242 -14.69 3.76 27.05
CA ILE A 242 -14.66 5.22 26.87
C ILE A 242 -14.53 5.56 25.38
N TYR A 243 -13.60 4.93 24.65
CA TYR A 243 -13.45 5.16 23.21
C TYR A 243 -14.72 4.80 22.44
N ARG A 244 -15.27 3.61 22.71
CA ARG A 244 -16.50 3.11 22.11
C ARG A 244 -17.68 4.05 22.31
N SER A 245 -17.77 4.74 23.45
CA SER A 245 -18.86 5.70 23.72
C SER A 245 -18.92 6.85 22.71
N SER A 246 -17.78 7.25 22.12
CA SER A 246 -17.73 8.32 21.11
C SER A 246 -18.41 7.96 19.79
N PHE A 247 -18.57 6.66 19.52
CA PHE A 247 -19.24 6.13 18.32
C PHE A 247 -20.76 6.04 18.48
N ALA A 248 -21.28 6.15 19.71
CA ALA A 248 -22.70 6.13 19.97
C ALA A 248 -23.41 7.34 19.33
N TYR A 249 -24.68 7.13 18.99
CA TYR A 249 -25.56 8.17 18.48
C TYR A 249 -27.01 7.85 18.86
N ASP A 250 -27.82 8.88 19.04
CA ASP A 250 -29.24 8.73 19.32
C ASP A 250 -30.00 8.34 18.06
N LYS A 251 -30.94 7.40 18.20
CA LYS A 251 -31.85 7.07 17.11
C LYS A 251 -32.84 8.21 16.91
N THR A 252 -32.65 8.93 15.82
CA THR A 252 -33.56 9.99 15.34
C THR A 252 -34.28 9.54 14.08
N ASP A 253 -35.32 10.28 13.69
CA ASP A 253 -36.04 10.03 12.45
C ASP A 253 -35.11 10.09 11.23
N LEU A 254 -35.14 9.03 10.42
CA LEU A 254 -34.34 8.93 9.20
C LEU A 254 -34.77 9.95 8.15
N ASN A 255 -36.06 10.32 8.10
CA ASN A 255 -36.65 11.09 7.01
C ASN A 255 -36.17 10.54 5.65
N ALA A 256 -36.26 9.22 5.50
CA ALA A 256 -35.70 8.52 4.35
C ALA A 256 -36.57 8.74 3.11
N ALA A 257 -35.93 8.94 1.96
CA ALA A 257 -36.60 9.06 0.67
C ALA A 257 -35.84 8.27 -0.39
N VAL A 258 -36.58 7.60 -1.28
CA VAL A 258 -36.02 7.05 -2.53
C VAL A 258 -36.03 8.19 -3.55
N GLU A 259 -34.84 8.62 -3.99
CA GLU A 259 -34.68 9.73 -4.92
C GLU A 259 -34.80 9.29 -6.38
N SER A 260 -34.29 8.10 -6.69
CA SER A 260 -34.40 7.52 -8.02
C SER A 260 -34.33 6.00 -7.98
N VAL A 261 -34.83 5.39 -9.05
CA VAL A 261 -34.84 3.94 -9.26
C VAL A 261 -34.32 3.67 -10.66
N ASP A 262 -33.28 2.86 -10.74
CA ASP A 262 -32.73 2.34 -11.99
C ASP A 262 -32.98 0.83 -12.06
N ALA A 263 -33.62 0.36 -13.12
CA ALA A 263 -33.89 -1.05 -13.37
C ALA A 263 -33.32 -1.54 -14.72
N THR A 264 -32.37 -0.79 -15.29
CA THR A 264 -31.76 -1.08 -16.60
C THR A 264 -30.86 -2.32 -16.59
N SER A 265 -30.18 -2.61 -15.47
CA SER A 265 -29.40 -3.83 -15.31
C SER A 265 -30.29 -5.08 -15.40
N ILE A 266 -29.82 -6.13 -16.07
CA ILE A 266 -30.54 -7.43 -16.12
C ILE A 266 -30.50 -8.15 -14.76
N ASP A 267 -29.47 -7.91 -13.95
CA ASP A 267 -29.20 -8.66 -12.73
C ASP A 267 -29.88 -8.04 -11.48
N TRP A 268 -30.09 -6.71 -11.48
CA TRP A 268 -30.56 -5.99 -10.31
C TRP A 268 -31.38 -4.74 -10.62
N ARG A 269 -32.06 -4.24 -9.59
CA ARG A 269 -32.66 -2.92 -9.51
C ARG A 269 -31.89 -2.09 -8.48
N THR A 270 -31.50 -0.87 -8.81
CA THR A 270 -30.80 0.04 -7.91
C THR A 270 -31.75 1.14 -7.45
N GLU A 271 -31.80 1.38 -6.15
CA GLU A 271 -32.48 2.54 -5.57
C GLU A 271 -31.44 3.51 -5.01
N LYS A 272 -31.49 4.77 -5.44
CA LYS A 272 -30.75 5.84 -4.76
C LYS A 272 -31.62 6.35 -3.63
N VAL A 273 -31.11 6.29 -2.42
CA VAL A 273 -31.84 6.65 -1.20
C VAL A 273 -31.08 7.72 -0.44
N ARG A 274 -31.82 8.59 0.24
CA ARG A 274 -31.23 9.62 1.10
C ARG A 274 -31.92 9.61 2.46
N PHE A 275 -31.14 9.72 3.53
CA PHE A 275 -31.62 9.75 4.92
C PHE A 275 -30.74 10.62 5.82
N ASN A 276 -31.22 10.99 7.00
CA ASN A 276 -30.51 11.83 7.96
C ASN A 276 -29.28 11.11 8.51
N ALA A 277 -28.13 11.78 8.46
CA ALA A 277 -26.95 11.41 9.23
C ALA A 277 -27.22 11.61 10.73
N ALA A 278 -26.36 11.05 11.59
CA ALA A 278 -26.48 11.19 13.03
C ALA A 278 -25.74 12.42 13.61
N TYR A 279 -25.30 13.34 12.74
CA TYR A 279 -24.48 14.50 13.08
C TYR A 279 -24.63 15.60 12.03
N GLY A 280 -24.24 16.83 12.41
CA GLY A 280 -24.00 17.95 11.49
C GLY A 280 -25.21 18.42 10.68
N ASN A 281 -26.43 17.96 10.99
CA ASN A 281 -27.62 18.11 10.14
C ASN A 281 -27.38 17.68 8.68
N GLU A 282 -26.47 16.72 8.47
CA GLU A 282 -26.13 16.19 7.15
C GLU A 282 -27.10 15.10 6.69
N ARG A 283 -27.06 14.79 5.40
CA ARG A 283 -27.82 13.70 4.78
C ARG A 283 -26.84 12.67 4.19
N VAL A 284 -27.05 11.40 4.51
CA VAL A 284 -26.34 10.28 3.87
C VAL A 284 -27.08 9.89 2.60
N ILE A 285 -26.32 9.72 1.52
CA ILE A 285 -26.78 9.09 0.27
C ILE A 285 -26.37 7.62 0.34
N ALA A 286 -27.24 6.71 -0.11
CA ALA A 286 -26.86 5.32 -0.31
C ALA A 286 -27.50 4.75 -1.57
N TYR A 287 -26.86 3.74 -2.16
CA TYR A 287 -27.40 2.99 -3.29
C TYR A 287 -27.72 1.58 -2.83
N LEU A 288 -29.00 1.19 -2.89
CA LEU A 288 -29.47 -0.14 -2.55
C LEU A 288 -29.64 -0.96 -3.83
N PHE A 289 -28.78 -1.95 -4.03
CA PHE A 289 -28.82 -2.90 -5.12
C PHE A 289 -29.65 -4.11 -4.70
N LEU A 290 -30.80 -4.29 -5.34
CA LEU A 290 -31.75 -5.37 -5.08
C LEU A 290 -31.66 -6.40 -6.23
N PRO A 291 -31.34 -7.67 -5.93
CA PRO A 291 -31.21 -8.69 -6.96
C PRO A 291 -32.58 -8.99 -7.61
N LYS A 292 -32.60 -9.22 -8.92
CA LYS A 292 -33.82 -9.60 -9.65
C LYS A 292 -34.10 -11.11 -9.60
N LYS A 293 -33.08 -11.91 -9.32
CA LYS A 293 -33.12 -13.38 -9.43
C LYS A 293 -33.53 -14.13 -8.15
N SER A 294 -33.70 -13.42 -7.04
CA SER A 294 -34.13 -13.99 -5.75
C SER A 294 -35.30 -13.19 -5.19
N ALA A 295 -36.06 -13.81 -4.28
CA ALA A 295 -37.21 -13.16 -3.65
C ALA A 295 -36.82 -12.52 -2.30
N PRO A 296 -37.48 -11.43 -1.89
CA PRO A 296 -37.33 -10.87 -0.54
C PRO A 296 -37.90 -11.82 0.53
N PRO A 297 -37.50 -11.67 1.81
CA PRO A 297 -36.59 -10.64 2.32
C PRO A 297 -35.11 -10.97 2.04
N TYR A 298 -34.35 -10.00 1.53
CA TYR A 298 -32.97 -10.19 1.10
C TYR A 298 -31.99 -10.20 2.28
N GLN A 299 -31.02 -11.12 2.26
CA GLN A 299 -29.78 -10.95 3.01
C GLN A 299 -29.02 -9.76 2.40
N THR A 300 -28.46 -8.89 3.23
CA THR A 300 -27.88 -7.63 2.74
C THR A 300 -26.47 -7.42 3.22
N ILE A 301 -25.57 -7.08 2.30
CA ILE A 301 -24.19 -6.73 2.61
C ILE A 301 -24.02 -5.21 2.53
N VAL A 302 -23.53 -4.59 3.59
CA VAL A 302 -23.19 -3.17 3.60
C VAL A 302 -21.74 -3.02 3.13
N PHE A 303 -21.57 -2.26 2.06
CA PHE A 303 -20.28 -2.06 1.39
C PHE A 303 -19.52 -0.87 1.95
N PHE A 304 -18.20 -1.01 2.11
CA PHE A 304 -17.30 0.12 2.37
C PHE A 304 -16.21 0.21 1.28
N PRO A 305 -16.06 1.37 0.63
CA PRO A 305 -15.16 1.51 -0.52
C PRO A 305 -13.67 1.56 -0.18
N GLY A 306 -12.85 1.42 -1.23
CA GLY A 306 -11.45 1.81 -1.21
C GLY A 306 -11.26 3.33 -1.28
N SER A 307 -10.01 3.79 -1.17
CA SER A 307 -9.66 5.21 -1.08
C SER A 307 -9.99 6.03 -2.32
N GLN A 308 -10.28 5.41 -3.47
CA GLN A 308 -10.75 6.11 -4.67
C GLN A 308 -12.01 6.95 -4.43
N ALA A 309 -12.84 6.57 -3.46
CA ALA A 309 -14.05 7.31 -3.11
C ALA A 309 -13.74 8.70 -2.54
N ILE A 310 -12.54 8.92 -1.98
CA ILE A 310 -12.10 10.22 -1.43
C ILE A 310 -11.78 11.20 -2.57
N VAL A 311 -11.25 10.72 -3.70
CA VAL A 311 -10.83 11.58 -4.81
C VAL A 311 -11.95 11.82 -5.82
N GLN A 312 -12.87 10.87 -5.95
CA GLN A 312 -14.07 11.06 -6.78
C GLN A 312 -15.03 12.04 -6.11
N ARG A 313 -15.73 12.85 -6.90
CA ARG A 313 -16.65 13.90 -6.41
C ARG A 313 -18.10 13.71 -6.83
N SER A 314 -18.41 12.57 -7.45
CA SER A 314 -19.77 12.18 -7.83
C SER A 314 -19.95 10.69 -7.64
N SER A 315 -21.06 10.29 -7.00
CA SER A 315 -21.48 8.88 -6.91
C SER A 315 -22.53 8.50 -7.96
N GLU A 316 -22.83 9.37 -8.93
CA GLU A 316 -23.78 9.08 -10.00
C GLU A 316 -23.36 7.84 -10.82
N ALA A 317 -24.32 7.28 -11.56
CA ALA A 317 -24.13 6.07 -12.36
C ALA A 317 -22.84 6.16 -13.23
N GLY A 318 -21.98 5.14 -13.10
CA GLY A 318 -20.68 5.06 -13.78
C GLY A 318 -19.47 5.38 -12.91
N PHE A 319 -19.63 6.06 -11.77
CA PHE A 319 -18.53 6.36 -10.85
C PHE A 319 -18.41 5.34 -9.69
N LEU A 320 -19.51 4.70 -9.32
CA LEU A 320 -19.50 3.64 -8.31
C LEU A 320 -18.65 2.45 -8.77
N VAL A 321 -17.84 1.89 -7.87
CA VAL A 321 -17.03 0.69 -8.10
C VAL A 321 -17.86 -0.60 -8.03
N VAL A 322 -18.90 -0.69 -8.86
CA VAL A 322 -19.86 -1.81 -8.89
C VAL A 322 -19.17 -3.15 -9.15
N HIS A 323 -18.06 -3.16 -9.90
CA HIS A 323 -17.25 -4.36 -10.14
C HIS A 323 -16.72 -5.03 -8.85
N ASN A 324 -16.75 -4.37 -7.69
CA ASN A 324 -16.36 -4.98 -6.42
C ASN A 324 -17.52 -5.73 -5.74
N ILE A 325 -18.77 -5.50 -6.14
CA ILE A 325 -19.97 -5.99 -5.42
C ILE A 325 -20.98 -6.70 -6.30
N ASP A 326 -20.91 -6.52 -7.62
CA ASP A 326 -21.74 -7.17 -8.63
C ASP A 326 -21.89 -8.68 -8.41
N PHE A 327 -20.82 -9.42 -8.09
CA PHE A 327 -20.94 -10.87 -7.81
C PHE A 327 -21.79 -11.19 -6.57
N ILE A 328 -21.83 -10.30 -5.58
CA ILE A 328 -22.67 -10.46 -4.38
C ILE A 328 -24.13 -10.27 -4.78
N VAL A 329 -24.43 -9.25 -5.58
CA VAL A 329 -25.79 -8.99 -6.08
C VAL A 329 -26.23 -10.13 -7.00
N GLN A 330 -25.37 -10.52 -7.93
CA GLN A 330 -25.55 -11.67 -8.82
C GLN A 330 -25.59 -13.00 -8.07
N SER A 331 -25.28 -13.08 -6.78
CA SER A 331 -25.52 -14.27 -5.95
C SER A 331 -26.97 -14.35 -5.46
N GLY A 332 -27.70 -13.22 -5.49
CA GLY A 332 -29.08 -13.08 -5.02
C GLY A 332 -29.17 -12.44 -3.63
N ARG A 333 -28.11 -11.75 -3.20
CA ARG A 333 -28.07 -10.92 -1.98
C ARG A 333 -28.24 -9.45 -2.37
N ALA A 334 -28.82 -8.65 -1.49
CA ALA A 334 -28.82 -7.21 -1.66
C ALA A 334 -27.47 -6.62 -1.24
N VAL A 335 -27.09 -5.48 -1.80
CA VAL A 335 -25.95 -4.69 -1.35
C VAL A 335 -26.39 -3.27 -1.08
N LEU A 336 -26.07 -2.73 0.09
CA LEU A 336 -26.21 -1.31 0.37
C LEU A 336 -24.83 -0.67 0.25
N TYR A 337 -24.74 0.39 -0.55
CA TYR A 337 -23.54 1.19 -0.78
C TYR A 337 -23.76 2.60 -0.21
N PRO A 338 -23.37 2.87 1.04
CA PRO A 338 -23.40 4.22 1.59
C PRO A 338 -22.32 5.12 0.98
N VAL A 339 -22.66 6.39 0.75
CA VAL A 339 -21.72 7.48 0.47
C VAL A 339 -21.30 8.06 1.83
N TYR A 340 -20.12 7.65 2.30
CA TYR A 340 -19.57 8.04 3.60
C TYR A 340 -19.07 9.48 3.63
N LYS A 341 -18.99 10.10 4.81
CA LYS A 341 -18.43 11.45 4.98
C LYS A 341 -17.03 11.58 4.38
N GLY A 342 -16.76 12.68 3.68
CA GLY A 342 -15.49 12.96 3.03
C GLY A 342 -15.31 12.26 1.68
N THR A 343 -16.32 11.54 1.19
CA THR A 343 -16.27 10.80 -0.09
C THR A 343 -17.27 11.36 -1.10
N TYR A 344 -16.99 11.19 -2.39
CA TYR A 344 -17.89 11.60 -3.48
C TYR A 344 -18.37 13.05 -3.33
N GLU A 345 -19.66 13.31 -3.51
CA GLU A 345 -20.29 14.63 -3.34
C GLU A 345 -20.39 15.07 -1.87
N ARG A 346 -20.09 14.18 -0.91
CA ARG A 346 -19.93 14.50 0.53
C ARG A 346 -18.48 14.83 0.92
N GLY A 347 -17.66 15.28 -0.04
CA GLY A 347 -16.29 15.71 0.21
C GLY A 347 -16.21 17.01 1.02
N ASP A 348 -15.33 17.06 2.02
CA ASP A 348 -15.22 18.16 2.98
C ASP A 348 -13.75 18.52 3.33
N GLY A 349 -12.82 18.15 2.45
CA GLY A 349 -11.39 18.41 2.61
C GLY A 349 -10.56 17.20 3.02
N LEU A 350 -11.18 16.02 3.26
CA LEU A 350 -10.44 14.77 3.40
C LEU A 350 -9.69 14.45 2.08
N THR A 351 -8.37 14.33 2.17
CA THR A 351 -7.48 14.05 1.02
C THR A 351 -6.80 12.69 1.08
N SER A 352 -6.84 12.02 2.24
CA SER A 352 -6.15 10.76 2.47
C SER A 352 -6.95 9.85 3.39
N ASN A 353 -6.87 8.55 3.13
CA ASN A 353 -7.44 7.51 3.98
C ASN A 353 -6.46 7.02 5.06
N ARG A 354 -5.25 7.60 5.12
CA ARG A 354 -4.21 7.28 6.10
C ARG A 354 -4.61 7.78 7.48
N PRO A 355 -4.33 7.02 8.54
CA PRO A 355 -4.43 7.54 9.88
C PRO A 355 -3.50 8.73 10.10
N ALA A 356 -4.00 9.73 10.81
CA ALA A 356 -3.26 10.90 11.21
C ALA A 356 -3.65 11.26 12.66
N PRO A 357 -2.71 11.72 13.50
CA PRO A 357 -2.99 12.06 14.90
C PRO A 357 -3.69 13.43 15.02
N THR A 358 -4.82 13.59 14.34
CA THR A 358 -5.59 14.84 14.26
C THR A 358 -7.04 14.61 14.65
N ALA A 359 -7.67 15.63 15.26
CA ALA A 359 -9.11 15.64 15.50
C ALA A 359 -9.90 15.45 14.19
N PHE A 360 -9.43 16.04 13.10
CA PHE A 360 -10.05 15.91 11.78
C PHE A 360 -10.18 14.44 11.34
N TYR A 361 -9.11 13.65 11.41
CA TYR A 361 -9.16 12.23 11.06
C TYR A 361 -10.04 11.42 12.04
N ARG A 362 -9.90 11.67 13.35
CA ARG A 362 -10.72 11.02 14.37
C ARG A 362 -12.22 11.25 14.14
N ASP A 363 -12.62 12.49 13.93
CA ASP A 363 -14.02 12.85 13.76
C ASP A 363 -14.61 12.23 12.49
N HIS A 364 -13.79 12.04 11.45
CA HIS A 364 -14.16 11.29 10.25
C HIS A 364 -14.39 9.80 10.52
N VAL A 365 -13.50 9.13 11.26
CA VAL A 365 -13.69 7.72 11.63
C VAL A 365 -14.98 7.51 12.42
N ILE A 366 -15.28 8.43 13.36
CA ILE A 366 -16.55 8.42 14.12
C ILE A 366 -17.74 8.65 13.19
N ALA A 367 -17.66 9.61 12.27
CA ALA A 367 -18.70 9.89 11.30
C ALA A 367 -18.97 8.69 10.37
N TRP A 368 -17.94 7.96 9.92
CA TRP A 368 -18.09 6.76 9.10
C TRP A 368 -18.85 5.65 9.85
N SER A 369 -18.59 5.48 11.14
CA SER A 369 -19.35 4.55 11.98
C SER A 369 -20.82 4.96 12.11
N LYS A 370 -21.07 6.26 12.31
CA LYS A 370 -22.44 6.79 12.38
C LYS A 370 -23.17 6.65 11.06
N ASP A 371 -22.51 6.89 9.92
CA ASP A 371 -23.08 6.68 8.59
C ASP A 371 -23.43 5.19 8.36
N LEU A 372 -22.54 4.26 8.76
CA LEU A 372 -22.81 2.82 8.73
C LEU A 372 -24.03 2.48 9.60
N GLY A 373 -24.08 3.01 10.82
CA GLY A 373 -25.21 2.79 11.73
C GLY A 373 -26.54 3.29 11.17
N ARG A 374 -26.57 4.50 10.59
CA ARG A 374 -27.77 5.06 9.95
C ARG A 374 -28.18 4.31 8.69
N ALA A 375 -27.21 3.79 7.94
CA ALA A 375 -27.46 2.90 6.82
C ALA A 375 -28.13 1.59 7.25
N ILE A 376 -27.71 1.01 8.38
CA ILE A 376 -28.36 -0.16 8.99
C ILE A 376 -29.74 0.20 9.54
N ASP A 377 -29.91 1.35 10.19
CA ASP A 377 -31.22 1.83 10.64
C ASP A 377 -32.20 1.87 9.45
N TYR A 378 -31.77 2.40 8.30
CA TYR A 378 -32.57 2.41 7.07
C TYR A 378 -32.96 1.00 6.61
N LEU A 379 -32.01 0.06 6.54
CA LEU A 379 -32.31 -1.33 6.18
C LEU A 379 -33.32 -1.99 7.12
N GLN A 380 -33.28 -1.66 8.42
CA GLN A 380 -34.24 -2.19 9.39
C GLN A 380 -35.67 -1.65 9.20
N THR A 381 -35.86 -0.56 8.46
CA THR A 381 -37.20 -0.06 8.08
C THR A 381 -37.82 -0.79 6.88
N ARG A 382 -37.03 -1.56 6.14
CA ARG A 382 -37.40 -2.15 4.85
C ARG A 382 -38.01 -3.54 5.03
N LYS A 383 -39.24 -3.73 4.53
CA LYS A 383 -39.94 -5.04 4.58
C LYS A 383 -39.34 -6.09 3.64
N ASP A 384 -38.64 -5.66 2.60
CA ASP A 384 -37.95 -6.49 1.63
C ASP A 384 -36.53 -6.86 2.07
N ILE A 385 -36.07 -6.42 3.26
CA ILE A 385 -34.74 -6.73 3.79
C ILE A 385 -34.86 -7.61 5.02
N HIS A 386 -33.98 -8.62 5.11
CA HIS A 386 -33.90 -9.49 6.27
C HIS A 386 -33.03 -8.81 7.35
N ALA A 387 -33.66 -8.07 8.26
CA ALA A 387 -33.00 -7.22 9.26
C ALA A 387 -31.94 -7.92 10.13
N GLU A 388 -32.06 -9.24 10.35
CA GLU A 388 -31.09 -10.03 11.14
C GLU A 388 -29.97 -10.69 10.32
N LYS A 389 -29.97 -10.55 8.99
CA LYS A 389 -28.99 -11.16 8.08
C LYS A 389 -28.21 -10.11 7.32
N LEU A 390 -27.50 -9.28 8.10
CA LEU A 390 -26.66 -8.20 7.60
C LEU A 390 -25.18 -8.56 7.72
N GLY A 391 -24.40 -8.25 6.69
CA GLY A 391 -22.95 -8.45 6.66
C GLY A 391 -22.19 -7.20 6.23
N TYR A 392 -20.88 -7.19 6.46
CA TYR A 392 -19.96 -6.15 6.01
C TYR A 392 -19.03 -6.66 4.93
N PHE A 393 -18.78 -5.83 3.92
CA PHE A 393 -17.73 -6.05 2.93
C PHE A 393 -16.94 -4.76 2.70
N GLY A 394 -15.71 -4.74 3.19
CA GLY A 394 -14.81 -3.59 3.08
C GLY A 394 -13.64 -3.88 2.16
N VAL A 395 -13.28 -2.91 1.31
CA VAL A 395 -12.18 -3.05 0.34
C VAL A 395 -11.06 -2.06 0.64
N SER A 396 -9.82 -2.53 0.72
CA SER A 396 -8.63 -1.70 0.91
C SER A 396 -8.75 -0.84 2.17
N TRP A 397 -8.99 0.46 2.01
CA TRP A 397 -9.36 1.36 3.09
C TRP A 397 -10.51 0.83 3.96
N GLY A 398 -11.60 0.34 3.35
CA GLY A 398 -12.70 -0.31 4.08
C GLY A 398 -12.26 -1.60 4.78
N GLY A 399 -11.35 -2.36 4.19
CA GLY A 399 -10.77 -3.54 4.83
C GLY A 399 -10.00 -3.19 6.12
N GLY A 400 -9.21 -2.12 6.09
CA GLY A 400 -8.51 -1.62 7.27
C GLY A 400 -9.44 -1.04 8.33
N VAL A 401 -10.36 -0.15 7.93
CA VAL A 401 -11.32 0.49 8.85
C VAL A 401 -12.34 -0.51 9.41
N GLY A 402 -12.56 -1.65 8.76
CA GLY A 402 -13.33 -2.78 9.30
C GLY A 402 -12.80 -3.30 10.64
N ALA A 403 -11.51 -3.12 10.95
CA ALA A 403 -10.93 -3.41 12.28
C ALA A 403 -11.57 -2.59 13.41
N ILE A 404 -12.10 -1.41 13.07
CA ILE A 404 -12.74 -0.47 14.00
C ILE A 404 -14.25 -0.64 13.96
N LEU A 405 -14.84 -0.54 12.76
CA LEU A 405 -16.30 -0.50 12.62
C LEU A 405 -16.98 -1.77 13.15
N MET A 406 -16.37 -2.94 12.93
CA MET A 406 -16.96 -4.21 13.37
C MET A 406 -16.89 -4.41 14.89
N ALA A 407 -16.06 -3.64 15.59
CA ALA A 407 -15.99 -3.67 17.06
C ALA A 407 -17.08 -2.79 17.70
N VAL A 408 -17.69 -1.87 16.94
CA VAL A 408 -18.67 -0.89 17.45
C VAL A 408 -20.07 -1.07 16.87
N GLU A 409 -20.25 -1.89 15.84
CA GLU A 409 -21.54 -2.18 15.21
C GLU A 409 -21.97 -3.65 15.38
N PRO A 410 -22.68 -3.99 16.48
CA PRO A 410 -23.03 -5.37 16.82
C PRO A 410 -24.17 -5.97 15.98
N ARG A 411 -24.84 -5.18 15.12
CA ARG A 411 -25.96 -5.68 14.29
C ARG A 411 -25.49 -6.50 13.10
N LEU A 412 -24.25 -6.32 12.65
CA LEU A 412 -23.65 -7.07 11.55
C LEU A 412 -23.20 -8.44 12.02
N LYS A 413 -23.47 -9.49 11.23
CA LYS A 413 -23.27 -10.90 11.63
C LYS A 413 -22.07 -11.57 10.97
N VAL A 414 -21.52 -10.96 9.92
CA VAL A 414 -20.38 -11.49 9.18
C VAL A 414 -19.56 -10.35 8.61
N ASN A 415 -18.24 -10.52 8.59
CA ASN A 415 -17.26 -9.54 8.16
C ASN A 415 -16.38 -10.12 7.05
N VAL A 416 -16.22 -9.36 5.96
CA VAL A 416 -15.30 -9.68 4.87
C VAL A 416 -14.41 -8.46 4.61
N LEU A 417 -13.11 -8.66 4.76
CA LEU A 417 -12.06 -7.65 4.61
C LEU A 417 -11.21 -8.00 3.41
N LEU A 418 -11.42 -7.30 2.30
CA LEU A 418 -10.66 -7.46 1.07
C LEU A 418 -9.48 -6.50 1.06
N ILE A 419 -8.27 -7.03 0.87
CA ILE A 419 -6.98 -6.31 0.77
C ILE A 419 -6.80 -5.24 1.86
N GLY A 420 -7.20 -5.56 3.09
CA GLY A 420 -7.09 -4.70 4.26
C GLY A 420 -6.06 -5.21 5.28
N GLY A 421 -5.58 -4.31 6.12
CA GLY A 421 -4.66 -4.60 7.22
C GLY A 421 -4.54 -3.42 8.20
N PHE A 422 -3.59 -3.52 9.13
CA PHE A 422 -3.20 -2.39 9.98
C PHE A 422 -2.35 -1.36 9.23
N TRP A 423 -2.66 -0.09 9.43
CA TRP A 423 -1.86 1.02 8.91
C TRP A 423 -0.52 1.16 9.64
N MET A 424 0.54 1.58 8.95
CA MET A 424 1.84 1.79 9.60
C MET A 424 1.92 3.15 10.29
N GLU A 425 1.00 4.06 9.98
CA GLU A 425 0.90 5.37 10.60
C GLU A 425 0.24 5.32 12.00
N ARG A 426 0.65 6.24 12.89
CA ARG A 426 -0.01 6.44 14.18
C ARG A 426 -1.19 7.40 14.03
N THR A 427 -2.16 7.25 14.92
CA THR A 427 -3.33 8.13 15.05
C THR A 427 -3.68 8.33 16.53
N LEU A 428 -4.75 9.07 16.80
CA LEU A 428 -5.28 9.22 18.15
C LEU A 428 -5.81 7.87 18.68
N PRO A 429 -5.52 7.48 19.93
CA PRO A 429 -5.84 6.15 20.46
C PRO A 429 -7.32 5.74 20.33
N GLU A 430 -8.24 6.69 20.43
CA GLU A 430 -9.69 6.47 20.34
C GLU A 430 -10.19 6.08 18.94
N VAL A 431 -9.34 6.14 17.92
CA VAL A 431 -9.61 5.70 16.54
C VAL A 431 -8.47 4.87 15.96
N ASP A 432 -7.63 4.27 16.81
CA ASP A 432 -6.50 3.45 16.40
C ASP A 432 -6.90 1.96 16.32
N GLN A 433 -6.68 1.33 15.16
CA GLN A 433 -7.12 -0.05 14.86
C GLN A 433 -6.69 -1.07 15.91
N ILE A 434 -5.50 -0.93 16.52
CA ILE A 434 -4.99 -1.86 17.55
C ILE A 434 -5.92 -1.95 18.77
N ASN A 435 -6.60 -0.85 19.10
CA ASN A 435 -7.50 -0.78 20.24
C ASN A 435 -8.88 -1.39 19.95
N PHE A 436 -9.22 -1.64 18.68
CA PHE A 436 -10.55 -2.14 18.29
C PHE A 436 -10.52 -3.57 17.78
N ALA A 437 -9.46 -3.99 17.07
CA ALA A 437 -9.38 -5.34 16.50
C ALA A 437 -9.63 -6.48 17.52
N PRO A 438 -9.11 -6.44 18.77
CA PRO A 438 -9.44 -7.45 19.79
C PRO A 438 -10.92 -7.56 20.13
N ARG A 439 -11.73 -6.54 19.82
CA ARG A 439 -13.17 -6.49 20.10
C ARG A 439 -14.03 -6.86 18.89
N VAL A 440 -13.42 -7.16 17.73
CA VAL A 440 -14.12 -7.72 16.58
C VAL A 440 -14.33 -9.21 16.80
N THR A 441 -15.50 -9.60 17.30
CA THR A 441 -15.83 -11.00 17.67
C THR A 441 -16.67 -11.75 16.64
N ILE A 442 -17.17 -11.07 15.61
CA ILE A 442 -17.99 -11.67 14.56
C ILE A 442 -17.13 -12.43 13.53
N PRO A 443 -17.69 -13.46 12.86
CA PRO A 443 -16.96 -14.23 11.86
C PRO A 443 -16.31 -13.36 10.78
N THR A 444 -15.00 -13.48 10.61
CA THR A 444 -14.20 -12.59 9.77
C THR A 444 -13.37 -13.34 8.72
N LEU A 445 -13.61 -13.04 7.45
CA LEU A 445 -12.76 -13.44 6.33
C LEU A 445 -11.83 -12.30 5.93
N MET A 446 -10.53 -12.54 5.91
CA MET A 446 -9.54 -11.66 5.29
C MET A 446 -9.06 -12.27 3.98
N LEU A 447 -9.18 -11.53 2.88
CA LEU A 447 -8.67 -11.89 1.55
C LEU A 447 -7.55 -10.91 1.19
N SER A 448 -6.32 -11.36 1.09
CA SER A 448 -5.15 -10.49 0.97
C SER A 448 -4.18 -10.94 -0.10
N GLY A 449 -3.43 -9.99 -0.68
CA GLY A 449 -2.32 -10.33 -1.57
C GLY A 449 -1.03 -10.52 -0.77
N ARG A 450 -0.25 -11.55 -1.11
CA ARG A 450 1.11 -11.74 -0.57
C ARG A 450 1.99 -10.53 -0.89
N TYR A 451 1.81 -9.96 -2.07
CA TYR A 451 2.64 -8.90 -2.63
C TYR A 451 2.10 -7.49 -2.38
N ASP A 452 1.24 -7.33 -1.38
CA ASP A 452 0.51 -6.08 -1.15
C ASP A 452 1.44 -4.99 -0.58
N PRO A 453 1.69 -3.89 -1.33
CA PRO A 453 2.54 -2.82 -0.85
C PRO A 453 1.86 -1.91 0.17
N VAL A 454 0.53 -1.91 0.26
CA VAL A 454 -0.18 -1.03 1.20
C VAL A 454 -0.23 -1.68 2.58
N PHE A 455 -0.54 -2.97 2.60
CA PHE A 455 -0.63 -3.77 3.81
C PHE A 455 0.28 -4.99 3.69
N PRO A 456 1.57 -4.94 4.06
CA PRO A 456 2.43 -6.10 3.99
C PRO A 456 1.95 -7.24 4.89
N VAL A 457 2.16 -8.48 4.47
CA VAL A 457 1.64 -9.65 5.19
C VAL A 457 2.15 -9.68 6.63
N GLU A 458 3.45 -9.60 6.82
CA GLU A 458 4.09 -9.81 8.12
C GLU A 458 3.82 -8.65 9.09
N SER A 459 4.01 -7.40 8.67
CA SER A 459 3.90 -6.23 9.54
C SER A 459 2.48 -5.70 9.71
N SER A 460 1.58 -5.98 8.76
CA SER A 460 0.23 -5.42 8.75
C SER A 460 -0.86 -6.49 8.84
N GLN A 461 -1.02 -7.31 7.80
CA GLN A 461 -2.18 -8.20 7.65
C GLN A 461 -2.21 -9.27 8.74
N ALA A 462 -1.08 -9.96 8.96
CA ALA A 462 -0.98 -11.06 9.92
C ALA A 462 -1.08 -10.59 11.37
N HIS A 463 -0.62 -9.37 11.67
CA HIS A 463 -0.81 -8.77 13.00
C HIS A 463 -2.29 -8.45 13.25
N MET A 464 -2.95 -7.81 12.28
CA MET A 464 -4.38 -7.56 12.37
C MET A 464 -5.18 -8.86 12.55
N PHE A 465 -4.95 -9.87 11.70
CA PHE A 465 -5.65 -11.15 11.74
C PHE A 465 -5.49 -11.88 13.09
N ARG A 466 -4.27 -11.93 13.61
CA ARG A 466 -3.99 -12.54 14.92
C ARG A 466 -4.67 -11.80 16.05
N LEU A 467 -4.72 -10.46 15.97
CA LEU A 467 -5.29 -9.63 17.02
C LEU A 467 -6.83 -9.60 17.01
N LEU A 468 -7.49 -10.04 15.94
CA LEU A 468 -8.96 -10.16 15.93
C LEU A 468 -9.46 -11.03 17.09
N GLY A 469 -10.42 -10.50 17.85
CA GLY A 469 -11.14 -11.23 18.90
C GLY A 469 -12.10 -12.31 18.38
N THR A 470 -12.15 -12.51 17.07
CA THR A 470 -12.95 -13.52 16.40
C THR A 470 -12.39 -14.90 16.75
N PRO A 471 -13.22 -15.87 17.17
CA PRO A 471 -12.76 -17.24 17.43
C PRO A 471 -12.03 -17.85 16.22
N ASP A 472 -10.97 -18.61 16.45
CA ASP A 472 -10.14 -19.18 15.36
C ASP A 472 -10.94 -20.00 14.35
N LYS A 473 -11.95 -20.74 14.81
CA LYS A 473 -12.85 -21.52 13.94
C LYS A 473 -13.72 -20.65 13.01
N ASP A 474 -13.85 -19.37 13.34
CA ASP A 474 -14.71 -18.37 12.72
C ASP A 474 -13.91 -17.21 12.10
N LYS A 475 -12.58 -17.33 11.96
CA LYS A 475 -11.77 -16.42 11.16
C LYS A 475 -10.90 -17.17 10.17
N ARG A 476 -10.69 -16.57 9.00
CA ARG A 476 -9.81 -17.14 7.96
C ARG A 476 -9.05 -16.05 7.23
N HIS A 477 -7.76 -16.26 7.01
CA HIS A 477 -6.90 -15.39 6.20
C HIS A 477 -6.48 -16.16 4.95
N VAL A 478 -6.98 -15.73 3.80
CA VAL A 478 -6.61 -16.25 2.49
C VAL A 478 -5.60 -15.29 1.88
N VAL A 479 -4.40 -15.79 1.59
CA VAL A 479 -3.30 -15.00 1.01
C VAL A 479 -3.02 -15.51 -0.39
N SER A 480 -3.37 -14.70 -1.39
CA SER A 480 -3.19 -15.01 -2.81
C SER A 480 -1.81 -14.54 -3.28
N GLU A 481 -1.25 -15.17 -4.32
CA GLU A 481 0.01 -14.78 -4.97
C GLU A 481 -0.17 -13.53 -5.86
N THR A 482 -0.67 -12.44 -5.26
CA THR A 482 -1.04 -11.18 -5.93
C THR A 482 -0.60 -9.97 -5.12
N GLY A 483 -0.60 -8.78 -5.75
CA GLY A 483 -0.35 -7.50 -5.09
C GLY A 483 -1.56 -6.97 -4.32
N HIS A 484 -1.83 -5.66 -4.38
CA HIS A 484 -3.02 -5.04 -3.78
C HIS A 484 -4.30 -5.35 -4.59
N GLY A 485 -4.68 -6.63 -4.66
CA GLY A 485 -5.85 -7.16 -5.37
C GLY A 485 -5.92 -8.68 -5.26
N ILE A 486 -7.08 -9.28 -5.58
CA ILE A 486 -7.32 -10.73 -5.52
C ILE A 486 -7.89 -11.21 -6.86
N PRO A 487 -7.51 -12.40 -7.36
CA PRO A 487 -8.11 -12.97 -8.55
C PRO A 487 -9.63 -13.04 -8.41
N ARG A 488 -10.36 -12.61 -9.44
CA ARG A 488 -11.81 -12.45 -9.36
C ARG A 488 -12.55 -13.74 -8.99
N SER A 489 -12.10 -14.87 -9.52
CA SER A 489 -12.66 -16.20 -9.21
C SER A 489 -12.50 -16.57 -7.75
N GLU A 490 -11.33 -16.31 -7.16
CA GLU A 490 -11.03 -16.57 -5.76
C GLU A 490 -11.82 -15.64 -4.83
N LEU A 491 -11.85 -14.34 -5.14
CA LEU A 491 -12.68 -13.35 -4.43
C LEU A 491 -14.14 -13.81 -4.36
N THR A 492 -14.70 -14.19 -5.51
CA THR A 492 -16.10 -14.63 -5.63
C THR A 492 -16.33 -15.91 -4.82
N LYS A 493 -15.50 -16.93 -5.04
CA LYS A 493 -15.63 -18.24 -4.40
C LYS A 493 -15.56 -18.12 -2.88
N GLU A 494 -14.52 -17.48 -2.35
CA GLU A 494 -14.26 -17.42 -0.91
C GLU A 494 -15.29 -16.52 -0.21
N THR A 495 -15.65 -15.38 -0.81
CA THR A 495 -16.65 -14.48 -0.22
C THR A 495 -18.02 -15.14 -0.18
N LEU A 496 -18.51 -15.72 -1.28
CA LEU A 496 -19.85 -16.31 -1.31
C LEU A 496 -19.95 -17.52 -0.38
N ALA A 497 -18.94 -18.38 -0.34
CA ALA A 497 -18.90 -19.51 0.59
C ALA A 497 -18.94 -19.04 2.06
N TRP A 498 -18.24 -17.95 2.38
CA TRP A 498 -18.25 -17.37 3.73
C TRP A 498 -19.62 -16.79 4.10
N LEU A 499 -20.24 -16.05 3.17
CA LEU A 499 -21.59 -15.51 3.36
C LEU A 499 -22.63 -16.63 3.50
N ASP A 500 -22.56 -17.69 2.69
CA ASP A 500 -23.45 -18.85 2.80
C ASP A 500 -23.31 -19.55 4.15
N ARG A 501 -22.09 -19.67 4.69
CA ARG A 501 -21.84 -20.29 5.98
C ARG A 501 -22.49 -19.52 7.15
N TYR A 502 -22.41 -18.19 7.14
CA TYR A 502 -22.81 -17.38 8.31
C TYR A 502 -24.16 -16.67 8.19
N LEU A 503 -24.64 -16.39 6.97
CA LEU A 503 -25.98 -15.85 6.73
C LEU A 503 -26.97 -16.92 6.23
N GLY A 504 -26.45 -18.09 5.82
CA GLY A 504 -27.20 -19.14 5.13
C GLY A 504 -27.20 -18.93 3.61
N PRO A 505 -27.48 -19.99 2.83
CA PRO A 505 -27.57 -19.89 1.38
C PRO A 505 -28.71 -18.95 0.96
N VAL A 506 -28.56 -18.35 -0.22
CA VAL A 506 -29.65 -17.61 -0.89
C VAL A 506 -30.73 -18.62 -1.29
N LYS A 507 -32.00 -18.25 -1.09
CA LYS A 507 -33.17 -19.05 -1.46
C LYS A 507 -33.76 -18.61 -2.79
#